data_AF-A0A7Y9ZEK6-F1
#
_entry.id   AF-A0A7Y9ZEK6-F1
#
_cell.length_a   1.000
_cell.length_b   1.000
_cell.length_c   1.000
_cell.angle_alpha   90.00
_cell.angle_beta   90.00
_cell.angle_gamma   90.00
#
_symmetry.space_group_name_H-M   'P 1'
#
loop_
_entity.id
_entity.type
_entity.pdbx_description
1 polymer ?
#
loop_
_entity_poly.entity_id
_entity_poly.type
_entity_poly.pdbx_seq_one_letter_code
_entity_poly.pdbx_strand_id
1 'polypeptide(L)'
;MAERDIDIPAWTDLDRLDEDMALLADQLRSITRYARTWVCQRAGFEPSPLCLLRPLAPLLDLVADGFLELERLALADWADLREGVAGTGGDLRELDLRVRGRMPVVA
;
A
#
# COMPACT_ATOMS: atom_id res chain seq x y z
N MET A 1 2.74 4.36 22.29
CA MET A 1 2.41 4.50 20.86
C MET A 1 1.25 5.47 20.80
N ALA A 2 1.46 6.67 20.26
CA ALA A 2 0.40 7.66 20.17
C ALA A 2 -0.53 7.26 19.02
N GLU A 3 -1.77 6.94 19.37
CA GLU A 3 -2.89 6.83 18.45
C GLU A 3 -3.03 8.18 17.73
N ARG A 4 -2.63 8.21 16.45
CA ARG A 4 -2.87 9.39 15.62
C ARG A 4 -4.32 9.28 15.18
N ASP A 5 -5.18 10.02 15.87
CA ASP A 5 -6.56 10.26 15.48
C ASP A 5 -6.54 10.86 14.06
N ILE A 6 -7.12 10.16 13.09
CA ILE A 6 -7.22 10.65 11.71
C ILE A 6 -8.44 11.56 11.69
N ASP A 7 -8.24 12.81 12.06
CA ASP A 7 -9.25 13.86 11.90
C ASP A 7 -9.16 14.38 10.46
N ILE A 8 -10.25 14.27 9.70
CA ILE A 8 -10.37 14.77 8.32
C ILE A 8 -11.30 15.99 8.36
N PRO A 9 -10.77 17.19 8.67
CA PRO A 9 -11.58 18.38 8.84
C PRO A 9 -12.10 18.97 7.52
N ALA A 10 -11.51 18.60 6.37
CA ALA A 10 -11.90 19.14 5.06
C ALA A 10 -11.86 18.09 3.94
N TRP A 11 -12.68 18.31 2.90
CA TRP A 11 -12.70 17.46 1.70
C TRP A 11 -11.36 17.35 0.98
N THR A 12 -10.52 18.38 1.09
CA THR A 12 -9.15 18.40 0.56
C THR A 12 -8.24 17.39 1.23
N ASP A 13 -8.54 17.01 2.48
CA ASP A 13 -7.75 16.02 3.22
C ASP A 13 -8.06 14.60 2.73
N LEU A 14 -9.28 14.34 2.24
CA LEU A 14 -9.66 13.09 1.57
C LEU A 14 -8.99 12.95 0.20
N ASP A 15 -8.91 14.03 -0.58
CA ASP A 15 -8.22 14.02 -1.86
C ASP A 15 -6.71 13.75 -1.67
N ARG A 16 -6.10 14.39 -0.66
CA ARG A 16 -4.71 14.12 -0.27
C ARG A 16 -4.50 12.70 0.23
N LEU A 17 -5.44 12.16 1.00
CA LEU A 17 -5.37 10.78 1.47
C LEU A 17 -5.34 9.79 0.30
N ASP A 18 -6.11 10.02 -0.76
CA ASP A 18 -6.09 9.19 -1.96
C ASP A 18 -4.71 9.19 -2.66
N GLU A 19 -4.09 10.37 -2.76
CA GLU A 19 -2.74 10.53 -3.29
C GLU A 19 -1.69 9.81 -2.43
N ASP A 20 -1.75 9.99 -1.10
CA ASP A 20 -0.86 9.34 -0.15
C ASP A 20 -1.02 7.81 -0.20
N MET A 21 -2.26 7.30 -0.34
CA MET A 21 -2.52 5.88 -0.51
C MET A 21 -1.94 5.33 -1.82
N ALA A 22 -2.05 6.07 -2.93
CA ALA A 22 -1.44 5.68 -4.20
C ALA A 22 0.10 5.62 -4.08
N LEU A 23 0.70 6.63 -3.44
CA LEU A 23 2.14 6.70 -3.21
C LEU A 23 2.65 5.50 -2.39
N LEU A 24 1.94 5.13 -1.32
CA LEU A 24 2.32 3.98 -0.48
C LEU A 24 2.27 2.65 -1.26
N ALA A 25 1.30 2.48 -2.14
CA ALA A 25 1.22 1.31 -3.02
C ALA A 25 2.45 1.22 -3.95
N ASP A 26 2.87 2.34 -4.53
CA ASP A 26 4.07 2.40 -5.38
C ASP A 26 5.36 2.17 -4.59
N GLN A 27 5.44 2.67 -3.36
CA GLN A 27 6.56 2.39 -2.46
C GLN A 27 6.66 0.90 -2.14
N LEU A 28 5.53 0.24 -1.85
CA LEU A 28 5.48 -1.20 -1.61
C LEU A 28 6.02 -1.97 -2.82
N ARG A 29 5.53 -1.66 -4.03
CA ARG A 29 6.04 -2.26 -5.30
C ARG A 29 7.52 -2.02 -5.49
N SER A 30 8.03 -0.85 -5.11
CA SER A 30 9.44 -0.52 -5.23
C SER A 30 10.28 -1.36 -4.25
N ILE A 31 9.82 -1.53 -3.01
CA ILE A 31 10.51 -2.31 -1.98
C ILE A 31 10.56 -3.79 -2.36
N THR A 32 9.43 -4.38 -2.76
CA THR A 32 9.36 -5.80 -3.13
C THR A 32 10.20 -6.08 -4.37
N ARG A 33 10.16 -5.20 -5.38
CA ARG A 33 11.03 -5.26 -6.55
C ARG A 33 12.50 -5.19 -6.16
N TYR A 34 12.88 -4.22 -5.32
CA TYR A 34 14.26 -4.07 -4.87
C TYR A 34 14.75 -5.33 -4.14
N ALA A 35 13.96 -5.86 -3.21
CA ALA A 35 14.29 -7.08 -2.47
C ALA A 35 14.53 -8.26 -3.42
N ARG A 36 13.64 -8.47 -4.38
CA ARG A 36 13.78 -9.57 -5.36
C ARG A 36 14.96 -9.38 -6.30
N THR A 37 15.20 -8.16 -6.77
CA THR A 37 16.27 -7.88 -7.73
C THR A 37 17.65 -7.94 -7.07
N TRP A 38 17.81 -7.43 -5.85
CA TRP A 38 19.13 -7.20 -5.25
C TRP A 38 19.43 -8.05 -4.02
N VAL A 39 18.41 -8.47 -3.26
CA VAL A 39 18.60 -9.24 -2.02
C VAL A 39 18.46 -10.74 -2.28
N CYS A 40 17.44 -11.15 -3.03
CA CYS A 40 17.15 -12.57 -3.31
C CYS A 40 18.02 -13.16 -4.44
N GLN A 41 19.26 -12.70 -4.61
CA GLN A 41 20.14 -13.16 -5.67
C GLN A 41 20.85 -14.47 -5.32
N ARG A 42 20.49 -15.56 -6.02
CA ARG A 42 21.17 -16.87 -5.93
C ARG A 42 22.69 -16.79 -6.14
N ALA A 43 23.13 -15.90 -7.03
CA ALA A 43 24.51 -15.81 -7.46
C ALA A 43 25.49 -15.53 -6.30
N GLY A 44 25.02 -14.85 -5.24
CA GLY A 44 25.83 -14.62 -4.03
C GLY A 44 26.15 -15.90 -3.24
N PHE A 45 25.38 -16.98 -3.46
CA PHE A 45 25.49 -18.25 -2.74
C PHE A 45 26.07 -19.38 -3.60
N GLU A 46 26.19 -19.18 -4.91
CA GLU A 46 26.77 -20.13 -5.86
C GLU A 46 28.08 -19.65 -6.54
N PRO A 47 28.97 -18.86 -5.90
CA PRO A 47 30.17 -18.35 -6.58
C PRO A 47 31.21 -19.45 -6.86
N SER A 48 31.14 -20.58 -6.15
CA SER A 48 32.05 -21.71 -6.27
C SER A 48 31.34 -23.01 -5.86
N PRO A 49 31.68 -24.17 -6.47
CA PRO A 49 31.13 -25.46 -6.08
C PRO A 49 31.46 -25.87 -4.64
N LEU A 50 32.46 -25.24 -4.01
CA LEU A 50 32.86 -25.44 -2.61
C LEU A 50 32.25 -24.42 -1.64
N CYS A 51 31.37 -23.52 -2.10
CA CYS A 51 30.73 -22.54 -1.23
C CYS A 51 29.87 -23.26 -0.17
N LEU A 52 30.23 -23.12 1.10
CA LEU A 52 29.50 -23.71 2.23
C LEU A 52 28.04 -23.25 2.29
N LEU A 53 27.75 -22.05 1.77
CA LEU A 53 26.41 -21.47 1.77
C LEU A 53 25.58 -21.86 0.54
N ARG A 54 26.15 -22.60 -0.42
CA ARG A 54 25.44 -23.05 -1.63
C ARG A 54 24.08 -23.72 -1.38
N PRO A 55 23.89 -24.55 -0.33
CA PRO A 55 22.58 -25.13 -0.02
C PRO A 55 21.48 -24.09 0.28
N LEU A 56 21.84 -22.84 0.60
CA LEU A 56 20.89 -21.76 0.85
C LEU A 56 20.44 -21.03 -0.42
N ALA A 57 21.12 -21.22 -1.56
CA ALA A 57 20.75 -20.54 -2.82
C ALA A 57 19.29 -20.83 -3.26
N PRO A 58 18.77 -22.07 -3.16
CA PRO A 58 17.35 -22.35 -3.40
C PRO A 58 16.38 -21.64 -2.45
N LEU A 59 16.81 -21.33 -1.22
CA LEU A 59 15.96 -20.60 -0.28
C LEU A 59 15.75 -19.15 -0.73
N LEU A 60 16.67 -18.57 -1.49
CA LEU A 60 16.47 -17.22 -2.02
C LEU A 60 15.37 -17.14 -3.06
N ASP A 61 15.16 -18.20 -3.84
CA ASP A 61 14.02 -18.28 -4.77
C ASP A 61 12.70 -18.29 -3.99
N LEU A 62 12.64 -19.10 -2.93
CA LEU A 62 11.47 -19.16 -2.05
C LEU A 62 11.17 -17.80 -1.39
N VAL A 63 12.20 -17.09 -0.96
CA VAL A 63 12.04 -15.73 -0.40
C VAL A 63 11.60 -14.74 -1.47
N ALA A 64 12.12 -14.84 -2.70
CA ALA A 64 11.70 -13.98 -3.81
C ALA A 64 10.22 -14.20 -4.18
N ASP A 65 9.78 -15.45 -4.19
CA ASP A 65 8.38 -15.84 -4.40
C ASP A 65 7.49 -15.36 -3.25
N GLY A 66 7.99 -15.43 -2.01
CA GLY A 66 7.32 -14.86 -0.84
C GLY A 66 7.10 -13.35 -0.97
N PHE A 67 8.08 -12.58 -1.46
CA PHE A 67 7.90 -11.15 -1.72
C PHE A 67 6.89 -10.86 -2.84
N LEU A 68 6.81 -11.71 -3.86
CA LEU A 68 5.79 -11.60 -4.91
C LEU A 68 4.39 -11.80 -4.35
N GLU A 69 4.20 -12.84 -3.55
CA GLU A 69 2.89 -13.16 -2.99
C GLU A 69 2.47 -12.12 -1.95
N LEU A 70 3.42 -11.64 -1.13
CA LEU A 70 3.19 -10.53 -0.21
C LEU A 70 2.77 -9.26 -0.94
N GLU A 71 3.46 -8.89 -2.03
CA GLU A 71 3.08 -7.75 -2.87
C GLU A 71 1.67 -7.91 -3.41
N ARG A 72 1.33 -9.10 -3.94
CA ARG A 72 0.02 -9.39 -4.51
C ARG A 72 -1.10 -9.22 -3.48
N LEU A 73 -0.95 -9.82 -2.30
CA LEU A 73 -1.94 -9.75 -1.22
C LEU A 73 -2.08 -8.34 -0.68
N ALA A 74 -0.97 -7.70 -0.30
CA ALA A 74 -1.00 -6.38 0.29
C ALA A 74 -1.56 -5.32 -0.68
N LEU A 75 -1.25 -5.40 -1.98
CA LEU A 75 -1.83 -4.48 -2.97
C LEU A 75 -3.32 -4.73 -3.22
N ALA A 76 -3.79 -5.97 -3.11
CA ALA A 76 -5.22 -6.28 -3.22
C ALA A 76 -5.97 -5.68 -2.02
N ASP A 77 -5.53 -5.99 -0.80
CA ASP A 77 -6.12 -5.45 0.43
C ASP A 77 -6.09 -3.92 0.44
N TRP A 78 -5.01 -3.32 -0.09
CA TRP A 78 -4.88 -1.87 -0.18
C TRP A 78 -5.81 -1.24 -1.21
N ALA A 79 -6.03 -1.91 -2.36
CA ALA A 79 -6.98 -1.46 -3.36
C ALA A 79 -8.41 -1.48 -2.81
N ASP A 80 -8.79 -2.55 -2.11
CA ASP A 80 -10.09 -2.68 -1.45
C ASP A 80 -10.31 -1.57 -0.41
N LEU A 81 -9.28 -1.29 0.41
CA LEU A 81 -9.34 -0.20 1.38
C LEU A 81 -9.53 1.17 0.70
N ARG A 82 -8.77 1.43 -0.37
CA ARG A 82 -8.86 2.69 -1.12
C ARG A 82 -10.24 2.88 -1.73
N GLU A 83 -10.81 1.82 -2.30
CA GLU A 83 -12.18 1.83 -2.83
C GLU A 83 -13.20 2.15 -1.73
N GLY A 84 -13.08 1.51 -0.56
CA GLY A 84 -13.95 1.78 0.59
C GLY A 84 -13.87 3.23 1.10
N VAL A 85 -12.66 3.80 1.15
CA VAL A 85 -12.44 5.21 1.52
C VAL A 85 -13.07 6.15 0.49
N ALA A 86 -12.84 5.90 -0.80
CA ALA A 86 -13.40 6.71 -1.87
C ALA A 86 -14.94 6.65 -1.90
N GLY A 87 -15.53 5.47 -1.73
CA GLY A 87 -16.97 5.28 -1.65
C GLY A 87 -17.58 6.03 -0.47
N THR A 88 -17.01 5.85 0.73
CA THR A 88 -17.47 6.56 1.94
C THR A 88 -17.33 8.08 1.80
N GLY A 89 -16.23 8.56 1.21
CA GLY A 89 -16.03 9.98 0.93
C GLY A 89 -17.06 10.54 -0.05
N GLY A 90 -17.45 9.77 -1.07
CA GLY A 90 -18.52 10.11 -2.00
C GLY A 90 -19.88 10.25 -1.31
N ASP A 91 -20.24 9.27 -0.48
CA ASP A 91 -21.51 9.27 0.28
C ASP A 91 -21.62 10.48 1.21
N LEU A 92 -20.53 10.81 1.92
CA LEU A 92 -20.49 11.96 2.81
C LEU A 92 -20.59 13.29 2.03
N ARG A 93 -19.95 13.41 0.87
CA ARG A 93 -20.08 14.59 -0.01
C ARG A 93 -21.51 14.77 -0.50
N GLU A 94 -22.17 13.67 -0.88
CA GLU A 94 -23.56 13.73 -1.31
C GLU A 94 -24.49 14.16 -0.15
N LEU A 95 -24.24 13.65 1.05
CA LEU A 95 -24.98 14.06 2.25
C LEU A 95 -24.83 15.57 2.52
N ASP A 96 -23.62 16.12 2.47
CA ASP A 96 -23.37 17.55 2.71
C ASP A 96 -24.12 18.42 1.67
N LEU A 97 -24.10 18.03 0.39
CA LEU A 97 -24.84 18.71 -0.67
C LEU A 97 -26.36 18.69 -0.42
N ARG A 98 -26.92 17.55 0.01
CA ARG A 98 -28.34 17.42 0.33
C ARG A 98 -28.74 18.27 1.56
N VAL A 99 -27.87 18.34 2.57
CA VAL A 99 -28.10 19.16 3.77
C VAL A 99 -28.05 20.65 3.42
N ARG A 100 -27.04 21.11 2.66
CA ARG A 100 -26.96 22.51 2.21
C ARG A 100 -28.21 22.97 1.47
N GLY A 101 -28.77 22.11 0.61
CA GLY A 101 -30.00 22.42 -0.12
C GLY A 101 -31.26 22.53 0.76
N ARG A 102 -31.19 22.13 2.03
CA ARG A 102 -32.30 22.12 2.99
C ARG A 102 -32.11 23.09 4.15
N MET A 103 -30.93 23.69 4.32
CA MET A 103 -30.69 24.67 5.37
C MET A 103 -31.31 26.03 4.97
N PRO A 104 -32.09 26.68 5.85
CA PRO A 104 -32.56 28.03 5.58
C PRO A 104 -31.36 28.98 5.52
N VAL A 105 -31.33 29.84 4.50
CA VAL A 105 -30.35 30.93 4.41
C VAL A 105 -30.65 31.89 5.57
N VAL A 106 -29.87 31.80 6.65
CA VAL A 106 -29.92 32.79 7.72
C VAL A 106 -29.13 33.99 7.22
N ALA A 107 -29.86 35.06 6.87
CA ALA A 107 -29.34 36.34 6.42
C ALA A 107 -28.71 37.16 7.56
#